data_AF-W7Q8M5-F1
#
_entry.id   AF-W7Q8M5-F1
#
_cell.length_a   1.000
_cell.length_b   1.000
_cell.length_c   1.000
_cell.angle_alpha   90.00
_cell.angle_beta   90.00
_cell.angle_gamma   90.00
#
_symmetry.space_group_name_H-M   'P 1'
#
loop_
_entity.id
_entity.type
_entity.pdbx_description
1 polymer ?
#
loop_
_entity_poly.entity_id
_entity_poly.type
_entity_poly.pdbx_seq_one_letter_code
_entity_poly.pdbx_strand_id
1 'polypeptide(L)'
;MPLVTFFRPVLPIALSITLLITGYLCIAVAVEQIKNATAMGVAGIMGVVLATHGAAWGLGIGLILYFLIEHRARGAREAEEQEPIHVEDDMVVEPDDTADPQPAAR
;
A
#
# COMPACT_ATOMS: atom_id res chain seq x y z
N MET A 1 -41.28 -13.97 -28.32
CA MET A 1 -40.24 -14.69 -27.56
C MET A 1 -39.66 -13.76 -26.47
N PRO A 2 -40.14 -13.82 -25.22
CA PRO A 2 -39.90 -12.82 -24.16
C PRO A 2 -38.70 -13.15 -23.23
N LEU A 3 -37.63 -13.77 -23.73
CA LEU A 3 -36.47 -14.15 -22.90
C LEU A 3 -35.45 -13.00 -22.75
N VAL A 4 -35.18 -12.25 -23.81
CA VAL A 4 -34.23 -11.12 -23.84
C VAL A 4 -34.61 -9.97 -22.89
N THR A 5 -35.90 -9.80 -22.56
CA THR A 5 -36.32 -8.77 -21.60
C THR A 5 -35.99 -9.13 -20.15
N PHE A 6 -35.86 -10.41 -19.83
CA PHE A 6 -35.39 -10.89 -18.52
C PHE A 6 -33.85 -10.81 -18.40
N PHE A 7 -33.11 -10.86 -19.51
CA PHE A 7 -31.64 -10.78 -19.52
C PHE A 7 -31.10 -9.34 -19.56
N ARG A 8 -31.88 -8.36 -19.99
CA ARG A 8 -31.51 -6.93 -19.95
C ARG A 8 -31.02 -6.44 -18.58
N PRO A 9 -31.63 -6.82 -17.43
CA PRO A 9 -31.13 -6.42 -16.12
C PRO A 9 -29.95 -7.27 -15.62
N VAL A 10 -29.75 -8.51 -16.08
CA VAL A 10 -28.69 -9.37 -15.52
C VAL A 10 -27.30 -9.09 -16.11
N LEU A 11 -27.21 -8.68 -17.38
CA LEU A 11 -25.94 -8.30 -18.04
C LEU A 11 -25.21 -7.12 -17.35
N PRO A 12 -25.86 -5.98 -17.05
CA PRO A 12 -25.17 -4.84 -16.42
C PRO A 12 -24.76 -5.12 -14.97
N ILE A 13 -25.51 -5.96 -14.25
CA ILE A 13 -25.17 -6.37 -12.89
C ILE A 13 -23.93 -7.27 -12.89
N ALA A 14 -23.87 -8.25 -13.82
CA ALA A 14 -22.71 -9.10 -13.99
C ALA A 14 -21.45 -8.29 -14.36
N LEU A 15 -21.54 -7.34 -15.30
CA LEU A 15 -20.40 -6.50 -15.68
C LEU A 15 -19.89 -5.64 -14.53
N SER A 16 -20.79 -5.15 -13.66
CA SER A 16 -20.40 -4.39 -12.46
C SER A 16 -19.62 -5.27 -11.48
N ILE A 17 -20.08 -6.49 -11.23
CA ILE A 17 -19.38 -7.47 -10.38
C ILE A 17 -18.02 -7.83 -10.99
N THR A 18 -17.96 -8.06 -12.31
CA THR A 18 -16.69 -8.31 -13.01
C THR A 18 -15.72 -7.16 -12.84
N LEU A 19 -16.18 -5.91 -13.02
CA LEU A 19 -15.35 -4.71 -12.81
C LEU A 19 -14.81 -4.62 -11.38
N LEU A 20 -15.62 -4.96 -10.37
CA LEU A 20 -15.18 -4.99 -8.98
C LEU A 20 -14.13 -6.08 -8.74
N ILE A 21 -14.35 -7.29 -9.27
CA ILE A 21 -13.39 -8.40 -9.12
C ILE A 21 -12.07 -8.06 -9.82
N THR A 22 -12.11 -7.61 -11.08
CA THR A 22 -10.89 -7.21 -11.81
C THR A 22 -10.19 -6.03 -11.14
N GLY A 23 -10.93 -5.06 -10.61
CA GLY A 23 -10.38 -3.95 -9.83
C GLY A 23 -9.65 -4.43 -8.57
N TYR A 24 -10.26 -5.34 -7.81
CA TYR A 24 -9.65 -5.93 -6.62
C TYR A 24 -8.39 -6.74 -6.96
N LEU A 25 -8.46 -7.62 -7.96
CA LEU A 25 -7.30 -8.43 -8.38
C LEU A 25 -6.13 -7.57 -8.83
N CYS A 26 -6.40 -6.45 -9.51
CA CYS A 26 -5.37 -5.50 -9.92
C CYS A 26 -4.65 -4.90 -8.71
N ILE A 27 -5.39 -4.50 -7.68
CA ILE A 27 -4.81 -3.95 -6.44
C ILE A 27 -4.05 -5.02 -5.66
N ALA A 28 -4.61 -6.23 -5.53
CA ALA A 28 -3.99 -7.34 -4.80
C ALA A 28 -2.64 -7.73 -5.42
N VAL A 29 -2.58 -7.93 -6.74
CA VAL A 29 -1.32 -8.26 -7.45
C VAL A 29 -0.34 -7.09 -7.44
N ALA A 30 -0.83 -5.84 -7.50
CA ALA A 30 0.05 -4.67 -7.38
C ALA A 30 0.75 -4.64 -6.02
N VAL A 31 0.01 -4.90 -4.93
CA VAL A 31 0.53 -4.97 -3.56
C VAL A 31 1.49 -6.15 -3.39
N GLU A 32 1.17 -7.33 -3.94
CA GLU A 32 2.00 -8.53 -3.83
C GLU A 32 3.38 -8.38 -4.48
N GLN A 33 3.48 -7.61 -5.57
CA GLN A 33 4.75 -7.35 -6.23
C GLN A 33 5.62 -6.30 -5.52
N ILE A 34 5.07 -5.56 -4.57
CA ILE A 34 5.80 -4.54 -3.83
C ILE A 34 6.38 -5.16 -2.56
N LYS A 35 7.72 -5.26 -2.51
CA LYS A 35 8.45 -5.85 -1.39
C LYS A 35 9.06 -4.84 -0.42
N ASN A 36 8.87 -3.54 -0.68
CA ASN A 36 9.46 -2.46 0.09
C ASN A 36 8.38 -1.55 0.67
N ALA A 37 8.48 -1.22 1.96
CA ALA A 37 7.54 -0.35 2.67
C ALA A 37 7.45 1.05 2.03
N THR A 38 8.59 1.63 1.64
CA THR A 38 8.64 2.95 1.00
C THR A 38 7.96 2.93 -0.38
N ALA A 39 8.19 1.89 -1.18
CA ALA A 39 7.54 1.73 -2.48
C ALA A 39 6.03 1.47 -2.33
N MET A 40 5.60 0.77 -1.29
CA MET A 40 4.19 0.53 -0.99
C MET A 40 3.46 1.82 -0.65
N GLY A 41 4.09 2.71 0.13
CA GLY A 41 3.57 4.05 0.41
C GLY A 41 3.36 4.86 -0.87
N VAL A 42 4.38 4.94 -1.74
CA VAL A 42 4.28 5.69 -3.00
C VAL A 42 3.21 5.11 -3.92
N ALA A 43 3.15 3.78 -4.07
CA ALA A 43 2.15 3.12 -4.90
C ALA A 43 0.72 3.32 -4.37
N GLY A 44 0.53 3.32 -3.05
CA GLY A 44 -0.76 3.59 -2.42
C GLY A 44 -1.25 5.02 -2.65
N ILE A 45 -0.39 6.02 -2.40
CA ILE A 45 -0.74 7.44 -2.62
C ILE A 45 -0.98 7.70 -4.11
N MET A 46 -0.16 7.14 -5.00
CA MET A 46 -0.40 7.16 -6.44
C MET A 46 -1.79 6.59 -6.74
N GLY A 47 -2.12 5.37 -6.30
CA GLY A 47 -3.41 4.74 -6.55
C GLY A 47 -4.62 5.58 -6.11
N VAL A 48 -4.56 6.19 -4.92
CA VAL A 48 -5.66 7.06 -4.40
C VAL A 48 -5.83 8.32 -5.24
N VAL A 49 -4.74 8.96 -5.66
CA VAL A 49 -4.81 10.15 -6.52
C VAL A 49 -5.36 9.77 -7.89
N LEU A 50 -4.94 8.65 -8.47
CA LEU A 50 -5.49 8.15 -9.74
C LEU A 50 -7.00 7.93 -9.64
N ALA A 51 -7.49 7.37 -8.53
CA ALA A 51 -8.91 7.11 -8.32
C ALA A 51 -9.75 8.40 -8.15
N THR A 52 -9.18 9.44 -7.53
CA THR A 52 -9.90 10.68 -7.21
C THR A 52 -9.81 11.75 -8.29
N HIS A 53 -8.64 11.93 -8.89
CA HIS A 53 -8.34 13.02 -9.84
C HIS A 53 -8.01 12.50 -11.26
N GLY A 54 -8.00 11.18 -11.46
CA GLY A 54 -7.68 10.54 -12.73
C GLY A 54 -6.18 10.33 -12.97
N ALA A 55 -5.87 9.71 -14.11
CA ALA A 55 -4.51 9.28 -14.45
C ALA A 55 -3.52 10.44 -14.61
N ALA A 56 -3.96 11.60 -15.12
CA ALA A 56 -3.09 12.74 -15.38
C ALA A 56 -2.48 13.33 -14.08
N TRP A 57 -3.32 13.58 -13.08
CA TRP A 57 -2.88 14.06 -11.77
C TRP A 57 -2.17 12.97 -10.97
N GLY A 58 -2.62 11.72 -11.13
CA GLY A 58 -2.01 10.55 -10.52
C GLY A 58 -0.56 10.32 -10.91
N LEU A 59 -0.26 10.37 -12.21
CA LEU A 59 1.11 10.27 -12.72
C LEU A 59 1.95 11.49 -12.32
N GLY A 60 1.37 12.69 -12.34
CA GLY A 60 2.08 13.91 -11.92
C GLY A 60 2.52 13.83 -10.45
N ILE A 61 1.60 13.48 -9.55
CA ILE A 61 1.89 13.38 -8.12
C ILE A 61 2.83 12.20 -7.82
N GLY A 62 2.65 11.05 -8.49
CA GLY A 62 3.56 9.91 -8.36
C GLY A 62 4.99 10.26 -8.78
N LEU A 63 5.15 10.99 -9.89
CA LEU A 63 6.46 11.44 -10.36
C LEU A 63 7.10 12.47 -9.41
N ILE A 64 6.31 13.41 -8.88
CA ILE A 64 6.78 14.40 -7.91
C ILE A 64 7.23 13.71 -6.61
N LEU A 65 6.44 12.77 -6.08
CA LEU A 65 6.81 12.00 -4.88
C LEU A 65 8.08 11.19 -5.12
N TYR A 66 8.17 10.50 -6.26
CA TYR A 66 9.37 9.74 -6.61
C TYR A 66 10.60 10.64 -6.71
N PHE A 67 10.48 11.80 -7.36
CA PHE A 67 11.58 12.76 -7.48
C PHE A 67 11.97 13.37 -6.13
N LEU A 68 10.99 13.69 -5.28
CA LEU A 68 11.22 14.20 -3.93
C LEU A 68 11.92 13.14 -3.05
N ILE A 69 11.49 11.88 -3.15
CA ILE A 69 12.12 10.75 -2.47
C ILE A 69 13.53 10.53 -2.98
N GLU A 70 13.77 10.52 -4.29
CA GLU A 70 15.12 10.40 -4.86
C GLU A 70 16.03 11.55 -4.41
N HIS A 71 15.52 12.78 -4.35
CA HIS A 71 16.26 13.94 -3.87
C HIS A 71 16.51 13.87 -2.35
N ARG A 72 15.54 13.38 -1.57
CA ARG A 72 15.70 13.15 -0.12
C ARG A 72 16.63 11.97 0.16
N ALA A 73 16.54 10.89 -0.61
CA ALA A 73 17.35 9.68 -0.50
C ALA A 73 18.83 9.95 -0.78
N ARG A 74 19.16 10.96 -1.62
CA ARG A 74 20.54 11.45 -1.75
C ARG A 74 21.07 12.13 -0.49
N GLY A 75 20.21 12.81 0.28
CA GLY A 75 20.54 13.36 1.60
C GLY A 75 20.38 12.37 2.76
N ALA A 76 19.56 11.34 2.56
CA ALA A 76 19.28 10.25 3.49
C ALA A 76 20.03 8.98 3.06
N ARG A 77 21.26 9.11 2.57
CA ARG A 77 22.18 7.97 2.36
C ARG A 77 22.61 7.30 3.68
N GLU A 78 22.09 7.76 4.80
CA GLU A 78 22.18 7.11 6.12
C GLU A 78 20.84 6.42 6.53
N ALA A 79 19.84 6.35 5.65
CA ALA A 79 18.59 5.61 5.88
C ALA A 79 18.14 4.88 4.60
N GLU A 80 18.48 3.60 4.54
CA GLU A 80 17.94 2.56 3.63
C GLU A 80 18.29 2.66 2.13
N GLU A 81 19.47 2.11 1.85
CA GLU A 81 19.72 1.27 0.70
C GLU A 81 18.60 0.22 0.49
N GLN A 82 18.55 -0.38 -0.69
CA GLN A 82 17.77 -1.58 -0.95
C GLN A 82 18.12 -2.69 0.05
N GLU A 83 17.45 -2.73 1.20
CA GLU A 83 17.41 -3.92 2.04
C GLU A 83 16.12 -4.68 1.70
N PRO A 84 16.22 -5.93 1.21
CA PRO A 84 15.06 -6.80 1.21
C PRO A 84 14.67 -6.98 2.67
N ILE A 85 13.48 -6.53 3.08
CA ILE A 85 12.92 -6.97 4.34
C ILE A 85 12.67 -8.48 4.21
N HIS A 86 13.67 -9.22 4.69
CA HIS A 86 13.52 -10.49 5.33
C HIS A 86 12.44 -10.32 6.40
N VAL A 87 11.48 -11.24 6.38
CA VAL A 87 10.52 -11.42 7.45
C VAL A 87 11.31 -11.60 8.74
N GLU A 88 11.32 -10.59 9.60
CA GLU A 88 11.63 -10.77 11.02
C GLU A 88 10.28 -10.93 11.73
N ASP A 89 9.87 -12.18 11.86
CA ASP A 89 9.04 -12.60 12.99
C ASP A 89 9.89 -12.38 14.25
N ASP A 90 9.81 -11.20 14.86
CA ASP A 90 10.14 -11.08 16.28
C ASP A 90 9.40 -9.90 16.89
N MET A 91 8.18 -10.20 17.36
CA MET A 91 7.62 -9.49 18.50
C MET A 91 8.32 -10.03 19.76
N VAL A 92 9.60 -9.70 19.92
CA VAL A 92 10.30 -9.82 21.22
C VAL A 92 10.27 -8.45 21.89
N VAL A 93 9.33 -8.40 22.83
CA VAL A 93 9.45 -7.77 24.15
C VAL A 93 9.44 -6.25 24.14
N GLU A 94 8.37 -5.70 24.70
CA GLU A 94 8.45 -4.45 25.46
C GLU A 94 9.30 -4.72 26.72
N PRO A 95 10.46 -4.06 26.92
CA PRO A 95 10.90 -3.73 28.26
C PRO A 95 10.43 -2.31 28.56
N ASP A 96 9.38 -2.22 29.35
CA ASP A 96 9.03 -0.99 30.07
C ASP A 96 10.15 -0.74 31.10
N ASP A 97 11.00 0.23 30.78
CA ASP A 97 12.09 0.71 31.62
C ASP A 97 11.51 1.66 32.68
N THR A 98 11.06 1.12 33.82
CA THR A 98 10.90 1.92 35.04
C THR A 98 12.04 1.64 36.01
N ALA A 99 12.97 2.59 36.02
CA ALA A 99 14.05 2.77 36.97
C ALA A 99 13.62 2.73 38.46
N ASP A 100 14.43 2.03 39.25
CA ASP A 100 14.83 2.16 40.69
C ASP A 100 13.98 3.02 41.68
N PRO A 101 13.82 2.59 42.96
CA PRO A 101 14.96 2.39 43.89
C PRO A 101 14.89 1.18 44.89
N GLN A 102 16.08 0.72 45.32
CA GLN A 102 16.50 0.12 46.62
C GLN A 102 15.55 0.21 47.85
N PRO A 103 15.78 -0.50 49.00
CA PRO A 103 16.55 -1.71 49.32
C PRO A 103 15.80 -2.65 50.33
N ALA A 104 16.52 -3.64 50.88
CA ALA A 104 16.40 -4.19 52.24
C ALA A 104 15.42 -5.35 52.52
N ALA A 105 15.99 -6.35 53.22
CA ALA A 105 15.36 -7.23 54.21
C ALA A 105 14.33 -8.24 53.64
N ARG A 106 14.43 -9.54 53.92
CA ARG A 106 14.86 -10.21 55.14
C ARG A 106 14.97 -11.71 54.89
#